data_AF-A0A935WKV0-F1
#
_entry.id   AF-A0A935WKV0-F1
#
_cell.length_a   1.000
_cell.length_b   1.000
_cell.length_c   1.000
_cell.angle_alpha   90.00
_cell.angle_beta   90.00
_cell.angle_gamma   90.00
#
_symmetry.space_group_name_H-M   'P 1'
#
loop_
_entity.id
_entity.type
_entity.pdbx_description
1 polymer ?
#
loop_
_entity_poly.entity_id
_entity_poly.type
_entity_poly.pdbx_seq_one_letter_code
_entity_poly.pdbx_strand_id
1 'polypeptide(L)' 'MQRIVVAEDAWVGHGAILLGGVTIGRGAIVAAGSVVTSDVPPCEIWGGVPARRLKSRFDSADATARHLEFLRGRHGG' A
#
# COMPACT_ATOMS: atom_id res chain seq x y z
N MET A 1 -18.29 -9.05 9.11
CA MET A 1 -17.49 -8.66 7.93
C MET A 1 -16.26 -7.91 8.43
N GLN A 2 -15.04 -8.34 8.10
CA GLN A 2 -13.82 -7.65 8.54
C GLN A 2 -13.57 -6.42 7.65
N ARG A 3 -13.17 -5.30 8.26
CA ARG A 3 -12.88 -4.05 7.56
C ARG A 3 -11.61 -4.21 6.72
N ILE A 4 -11.62 -3.67 5.51
CA ILE A 4 -10.41 -3.43 4.71
C ILE A 4 -10.01 -1.97 4.93
N VAL A 5 -8.72 -1.73 5.17
CA VAL A 5 -8.18 -0.37 5.36
C VAL A 5 -7.30 -0.03 4.18
N VAL A 6 -7.61 1.05 3.48
CA VAL A 6 -6.74 1.63 2.45
C VAL A 6 -6.29 2.99 2.97
N ALA A 7 -5.00 3.09 3.29
CA ALA A 7 -4.43 4.31 3.87
C ALA A 7 -4.22 5.40 2.82
N GLU A 8 -3.92 6.61 3.29
CA GLU A 8 -3.63 7.76 2.43
C GLU A 8 -2.53 7.48 1.41
N ASP A 9 -2.72 8.03 0.21
CA ASP A 9 -1.80 7.88 -0.93
C ASP A 9 -1.52 6.42 -1.35
N ALA A 10 -2.26 5.45 -0.82
CA ALA A 10 -2.22 4.10 -1.32
C ALA A 10 -2.90 4.01 -2.69
N TRP A 11 -2.31 3.28 -3.61
CA TRP A 11 -2.85 3.05 -4.95
C TRP A 11 -3.18 1.57 -5.14
N VAL A 12 -4.43 1.30 -5.54
CA VAL A 12 -4.92 -0.05 -5.85
C VAL A 12 -5.21 -0.12 -7.34
N GLY A 13 -4.45 -0.96 -8.05
CA GLY A 13 -4.59 -1.17 -9.49
C GLY A 13 -5.93 -1.81 -9.85
N HIS A 14 -6.37 -1.57 -11.09
CA HIS A 14 -7.61 -2.12 -11.63
C HIS A 14 -7.70 -3.64 -11.45
N GLY A 15 -8.87 -4.13 -11.04
CA GLY A 15 -9.12 -5.57 -10.90
C GLY A 15 -8.38 -6.26 -9.76
N ALA A 16 -7.69 -5.51 -8.87
CA ALA A 16 -7.14 -6.11 -7.66
C ALA A 16 -8.26 -6.55 -6.70
N ILE A 17 -8.08 -7.73 -6.10
CA ILE A 17 -9.00 -8.33 -5.13
C ILE A 17 -8.32 -8.25 -3.76
N LEU A 18 -8.95 -7.56 -2.81
CA LEU A 18 -8.47 -7.44 -1.44
C LEU A 18 -9.28 -8.38 -0.55
N LEU A 19 -8.62 -9.36 0.08
CA LEU A 19 -9.30 -10.22 1.05
C LEU A 19 -9.66 -9.44 2.32
N GLY A 20 -10.74 -9.86 2.98
CA GLY A 20 -11.21 -9.19 4.19
C GLY A 20 -10.14 -9.12 5.29
N GLY A 21 -10.08 -7.99 5.99
CA GLY A 21 -9.15 -7.78 7.11
C GLY A 21 -7.78 -7.22 6.74
N VAL A 22 -7.44 -7.09 5.46
CA VAL A 22 -6.13 -6.55 5.06
C VAL A 22 -6.05 -5.03 5.17
N THR A 23 -4.85 -4.54 5.47
CA THR A 23 -4.46 -3.13 5.44
C THR A 23 -3.51 -2.87 4.28
N ILE A 24 -3.86 -1.92 3.42
CA ILE A 24 -2.98 -1.36 2.41
C ILE A 24 -2.33 -0.11 3.01
N GLY A 25 -1.04 -0.22 3.32
CA GLY A 25 -0.26 0.79 4.02
C GLY A 25 -0.15 2.10 3.26
N ARG A 26 0.21 3.14 4.00
CA ARG A 26 0.30 4.52 3.49
C ARG A 26 1.30 4.61 2.33
N GLY A 27 0.90 5.18 1.21
CA GLY A 27 1.74 5.26 0.02
C GLY A 27 2.08 3.92 -0.65
N ALA A 28 1.45 2.80 -0.24
CA ALA A 28 1.68 1.50 -0.85
C ALA A 28 1.01 1.38 -2.23
N ILE A 29 1.52 0.48 -3.07
CA ILE A 29 1.00 0.25 -4.42
C ILE A 29 0.67 -1.23 -4.59
N VAL A 30 -0.55 -1.53 -5.01
CA VAL A 30 -1.00 -2.86 -5.42
C VAL A 30 -1.16 -2.89 -6.93
N ALA A 31 -0.43 -3.76 -7.62
CA ALA A 31 -0.51 -3.90 -9.06
C ALA A 31 -1.91 -4.40 -9.52
N ALA A 32 -2.29 -4.07 -10.76
CA ALA A 32 -3.54 -4.52 -11.35
C ALA A 32 -3.67 -6.06 -11.33
N GLY A 33 -4.90 -6.57 -11.15
CA GLY A 33 -5.21 -8.00 -11.13
C GLY A 33 -4.66 -8.80 -9.94
N SER A 34 -4.08 -8.14 -8.93
CA SER A 34 -3.46 -8.83 -7.79
C SER A 34 -4.50 -9.36 -6.80
N VAL A 35 -4.22 -10.49 -6.14
CA VAL A 35 -5.05 -11.01 -5.03
C VAL A 35 -4.29 -10.83 -3.72
N VAL A 36 -4.67 -9.82 -2.93
CA VAL A 36 -4.00 -9.45 -1.69
C VAL A 36 -4.58 -10.25 -0.52
N THR A 37 -3.76 -11.15 0.02
CA THR A 37 -4.13 -12.08 1.09
C THR A 37 -3.56 -11.69 2.46
N SER A 38 -2.80 -10.60 2.55
CA SER A 38 -2.08 -10.15 3.75
C SER A 38 -1.83 -8.65 3.67
N ASP A 39 -1.49 -8.03 4.80
CA ASP A 39 -1.19 -6.59 4.86
C ASP A 39 -0.04 -6.20 3.92
N VAL A 40 -0.18 -5.02 3.32
CA VAL A 40 0.83 -4.42 2.45
C VAL A 40 1.51 -3.28 3.22
N PRO A 41 2.83 -3.37 3.52
CA PRO A 41 3.53 -2.33 4.26
C PRO A 41 3.55 -0.97 3.54
N PRO A 42 3.69 0.15 4.28
CA PRO A 42 3.78 1.48 3.70
C PRO A 42 4.90 1.58 2.65
N CYS A 43 4.62 2.31 1.57
CA CYS A 43 5.58 2.57 0.49
C CYS A 43 6.20 1.30 -0.16
N GLU A 44 5.52 0.15 -0.09
CA GLU A 44 5.89 -1.03 -0.86
C GLU A 44 5.02 -1.22 -2.09
N ILE A 45 5.57 -1.88 -3.10
CA ILE A 45 4.86 -2.27 -4.32
C ILE A 45 4.66 -3.78 -4.28
N TRP A 46 3.41 -4.22 -4.33
CA TRP A 46 3.00 -5.62 -4.28
C TRP A 46 2.21 -6.00 -5.53
N GLY A 47 2.33 -7.26 -5.96
CA GLY A 47 1.53 -7.76 -7.08
C GLY A 47 1.50 -9.28 -7.21
N GLY A 48 0.57 -9.78 -8.02
CA GLY A 48 0.42 -11.21 -8.36
C GLY A 48 -0.74 -11.91 -7.66
N VAL A 49 -0.87 -13.22 -7.92
CA VAL A 49 -1.89 -14.11 -7.34
C VAL A 49 -1.21 -15.37 -6.77
N PRO A 50 -1.00 -15.46 -5.45
CA PRO A 50 -1.26 -14.43 -4.45
C PRO A 50 -0.28 -13.26 -4.55
N ALA A 51 -0.67 -12.07 -4.06
CA ALA A 51 0.17 -10.88 -4.10
C ALA A 51 1.43 -11.08 -3.23
N ARG A 52 2.58 -10.65 -3.75
CA ARG A 52 3.86 -10.66 -3.05
C ARG A 52 4.57 -9.33 -3.23
N ARG A 53 5.46 -9.01 -2.30
CA ARG A 53 6.35 -7.84 -2.41
C ARG A 53 7.17 -7.94 -3.69
N LEU A 54 7.08 -6.92 -4.53
CA LEU A 54 7.88 -6.77 -5.74
C LEU A 54 9.12 -5.92 -5.45
N LYS A 55 8.92 -4.71 -4.91
CA LYS A 55 9.99 -3.78 -4.58
C LYS A 55 9.50 -2.68 -3.63
N SER A 56 10.43 -1.89 -3.12
CA SER A 56 10.12 -0.61 -2.48
C SER A 56 9.62 0.40 -3.53
N ARG A 57 8.73 1.32 -3.14
CA ARG A 57 8.28 2.43 -3.99
C ARG A 57 9.40 3.42 -4.27
N PHE A 58 10.30 3.61 -3.30
CA PHE A 58 11.44 4.51 -3.38
C PHE A 58 12.76 3.75 -3.29
N ASP A 59 13.80 4.31 -3.88
CA ASP A 59 15.13 3.70 -3.96
C ASP A 59 15.94 3.80 -2.65
N SER A 60 15.48 4.61 -1.68
CA SER A 60 16.13 4.79 -0.39
C SER A 60 15.16 4.86 0.79
N ALA A 61 15.67 4.53 1.98
CA ALA A 61 14.95 4.67 3.23
C ALA A 61 14.64 6.15 3.54
N ASP A 62 15.58 7.07 3.25
CA ASP A 62 15.37 8.51 3.42
C ASP A 62 14.22 9.04 2.56
N ALA A 63 14.14 8.64 1.29
CA ALA A 63 13.05 9.05 0.40
C ALA A 63 11.70 8.51 0.92
N THR A 64 11.70 7.27 1.42
CA THR A 64 10.52 6.66 2.04
C THR A 64 10.07 7.44 3.28
N ALA A 65 11.01 7.79 4.16
CA ALA A 65 10.72 8.53 5.39
C ALA A 65 10.15 9.92 5.09
N ARG A 66 10.77 10.66 4.16
CA ARG A 66 10.31 11.99 3.73
C ARG A 66 8.90 11.98 3.18
N HIS A 67 8.54 10.96 2.39
CA HIS A 67 7.19 10.80 1.87
C HIS A 67 6.17 10.54 2.99
N LEU A 68 6.50 9.64 3.91
CA LEU A 68 5.62 9.33 5.04
C LEU A 68 5.44 10.52 5.97
N GLU A 69 6.49 11.32 6.20
CA GLU A 69 6.41 12.57 6.95
C GLU A 69 5.51 13.59 6.25
N PHE A 70 5.67 13.78 4.94
CA PHE A 70 4.80 14.64 4.15
C PHE A 70 3.33 14.26 4.30
N LEU A 71 3.00 12.97 4.23
CA LEU A 71 1.61 12.51 4.38
C LEU A 71 1.07 12.72 5.80
N ARG A 72 1.90 12.61 6.85
CA ARG A 72 1.47 12.89 8.23
C ARG A 72 1.11 14.37 8.43
N GLY A 73 1.83 15.28 7.79
CA GLY A 73 1.61 16.73 7.93
C GLY A 73 0.34 17.26 7.25
N ARG A 74 -0.30 16.49 6.37
CA ARG A 74 -1.47 16.94 5.58
C ARG A 74 -2.79 17.02 6.34
N HIS A 75 -2.84 16.53 7.59
CA HIS A 75 -4.07 16.46 8.39
C HIS A 75 -4.13 17.46 9.56
N GLY A 76 -3.30 18.50 9.55
CA GLY A 76 -3.30 19.58 10.54
C GLY A 76 -4.02 20.85 10.08
N GLY A 77 -5.30 20.75 9.70
CA GLY A 77 -6.16 21.89 9.31
C GLY A 77 -7.56 21.76 9.86
#